data_AF-A0A358SSE4-F1
#
_entry.id   AF-A0A358SSE4-F1
#
_cell.length_a   1.000
_cell.length_b   1.000
_cell.length_c   1.000
_cell.angle_alpha   90.00
_cell.angle_beta   90.00
_cell.angle_gamma   90.00
#
_symmetry.space_group_name_H-M   'P 1'
#
loop_
_entity.id
_entity.type
_entity.pdbx_description
1 polymer ?
#
loop_
_entity_poly.entity_id
_entity_poly.type
_entity_poly.pdbx_seq_one_letter_code
_entity_poly.pdbx_strand_id
1 'polypeptide(L)' 'MPAALLEMKVYVPRSRRDLVPRPRLSERLDRGTASKLMLVSAPAGFGKTTLITEWLAAGPAAPGNERLVAW' A
#
# COMPACT_ATOMS: atom_id res chain seq x y z
N MET A 1 4.95 22.88 -15.68
CA MET A 1 5.50 21.75 -16.45
C MET A 1 5.18 20.48 -15.68
N PRO A 2 4.33 19.56 -16.18
CA PRO A 2 4.09 18.31 -15.48
C PRO A 2 5.43 17.57 -15.41
N ALA A 3 5.87 17.25 -14.19
CA ALA A 3 7.07 16.46 -13.99
C ALA A 3 6.89 15.11 -14.68
N ALA A 4 7.79 14.75 -15.59
CA ALA A 4 7.79 13.44 -16.22
C ALA A 4 7.90 12.39 -15.12
N LEU A 5 6.79 11.69 -14.85
CA LEU A 5 6.77 10.54 -13.96
C LEU A 5 7.67 9.49 -14.62
N LEU A 6 8.79 9.16 -13.97
CA LEU A 6 9.58 8.00 -14.35
C LEU A 6 8.61 6.81 -14.38
N GLU A 7 8.58 6.01 -15.46
CA GLU A 7 7.76 4.78 -15.59
C GLU A 7 8.25 3.67 -14.63
N MET A 8 8.42 4.01 -13.36
CA MET A 8 8.86 3.13 -12.31
C MET A 8 7.64 2.37 -11.80
N LYS A 9 7.54 1.11 -12.24
CA LYS A 9 6.71 0.03 -11.68
C LYS A 9 5.47 0.50 -10.90
N VAL A 10 4.51 1.06 -11.61
CA VAL A 10 3.28 1.68 -11.05
C VAL A 10 2.20 0.63 -10.71
N TYR A 11 2.60 -0.62 -10.46
CA TYR A 11 1.69 -1.74 -10.29
C TYR A 11 1.71 -2.23 -8.85
N VAL A 12 0.52 -2.51 -8.31
CA VAL A 12 0.38 -3.22 -7.04
C VAL A 12 0.92 -4.65 -7.23
N PRO A 13 1.93 -5.10 -6.45
CA PRO A 13 2.40 -6.47 -6.50
C PRO A 13 1.24 -7.41 -6.18
N ARG A 14 1.19 -8.59 -6.82
CA ARG A 14 0.16 -9.57 -6.47
C ARG A 14 0.32 -10.00 -5.02
N SER A 15 -0.77 -9.95 -4.25
CA SER A 15 -0.83 -10.50 -2.90
C SER A 15 -0.53 -12.00 -2.95
N ARG A 16 0.34 -12.49 -2.05
CA ARG A 16 0.69 -13.91 -1.95
C ARG A 16 -0.42 -14.65 -1.18
N ARG A 17 -0.66 -15.92 -1.49
CA ARG A 17 -1.79 -16.68 -0.92
C ARG A 17 -1.64 -17.05 0.56
N ASP A 18 -0.40 -17.10 1.07
CA ASP A 18 -0.10 -17.60 2.43
C ASP A 18 0.38 -16.49 3.39
N LEU A 19 -0.31 -15.35 3.39
CA LEU A 19 -0.01 -14.27 4.33
C LEU A 19 -0.66 -14.51 5.69
N VAL A 20 0.09 -14.28 6.76
CA VAL A 20 -0.46 -14.25 8.12
C VAL A 20 -1.30 -12.99 8.27
N PRO A 21 -2.61 -13.07 8.57
CA PRO A 21 -3.47 -11.90 8.71
C PRO A 21 -2.96 -10.95 9.80
N ARG A 22 -2.89 -9.64 9.51
CA ARG A 22 -2.45 -8.61 10.45
C ARG A 22 -3.48 -7.49 10.64
N PRO A 23 -4.70 -7.79 11.14
CA PRO A 23 -5.82 -6.83 11.22
C PRO A 23 -5.46 -5.55 11.99
N ARG A 24 -4.71 -5.66 13.09
CA ARG A 24 -4.24 -4.51 13.89
C ARG A 24 -3.38 -3.53 13.10
N LEU A 25 -2.61 -4.00 12.11
CA LEU A 25 -1.79 -3.14 11.27
C LEU A 25 -2.63 -2.53 10.14
N SER A 26 -3.52 -3.31 9.52
CA SER A 26 -4.45 -2.82 8.50
C SER A 26 -5.34 -1.70 9.05
N GLU A 27 -5.91 -1.85 10.24
CA GLU A 27 -6.71 -0.81 10.90
C GLU A 27 -5.90 0.47 11.19
N ARG A 28 -4.60 0.35 11.48
CA ARG A 28 -3.72 1.51 11.66
C ARG A 28 -3.48 2.23 10.34
N LEU A 29 -3.35 1.49 9.24
CA LEU A 29 -3.23 2.05 7.90
C LEU A 29 -4.54 2.73 7.50
N ASP A 30 -5.70 2.13 7.78
CA ASP A 30 -7.00 2.75 7.51
C ASP A 30 -7.15 4.09 8.22
N ARG A 31 -6.82 4.16 9.51
CA ARG A 31 -6.87 5.44 10.26
C ARG A 31 -5.93 6.50 9.72
N GLY A 32 -4.75 6.12 9.25
CA GLY A 32 -3.79 7.07 8.71
C GLY A 32 -4.13 7.57 7.30
N THR A 33 -5.14 7.01 6.62
CA THR A 33 -5.65 7.59 5.35
C THR A 33 -6.25 8.98 5.52
N ALA A 34 -6.63 9.35 6.75
CA ALA A 34 -7.05 10.71 7.07
C ALA A 34 -5.89 11.73 7.01
N SER A 35 -4.64 11.27 7.01
CA SER A 35 -3.45 12.10 6.94
C SER A 35 -2.99 12.28 5.49
N LYS A 36 -2.44 13.47 5.16
CA LYS A 36 -1.82 13.74 3.86
C LYS A 36 -0.56 12.89 3.59
N LEU A 37 0.08 12.39 4.63
CA LEU A 37 1.28 11.55 4.57
C LEU A 37 1.25 10.52 5.70
N MET A 38 1.62 9.28 5.38
CA MET A 38 1.79 8.19 6.33
C MET A 38 3.14 7.51 6.10
N LEU A 39 3.95 7.38 7.17
CA LEU A 39 5.24 6.70 7.13
C LEU A 39 5.13 5.31 7.75
N VAL A 40 5.57 4.29 7.01
CA VAL A 40 5.70 2.90 7.50
C VAL A 40 7.19 2.57 7.66
N SER A 41 7.66 2.47 8.91
CA SER A 41 9.06 2.14 9.22
C SER A 41 9.17 0.77 9.89
N ALA A 42 10.15 -0.02 9.43
CA ALA A 42 10.55 -1.30 10.00
C ALA A 42 11.90 -1.74 9.38
N PRO A 43 12.69 -2.63 10.01
CA PRO A 43 13.92 -3.14 9.42
C PRO A 43 13.68 -3.92 8.11
N ALA A 44 14.77 -4.24 7.39
CA ALA A 44 14.70 -5.11 6.22
C ALA A 44 14.14 -6.49 6.60
N GLY A 45 13.32 -7.10 5.73
CA GLY A 45 12.69 -8.40 5.99
C GLY A 45 11.42 -8.39 6.86
N PHE A 46 11.06 -7.28 7.51
CA PHE A 46 9.88 -7.22 8.40
C PHE A 46 8.51 -7.20 7.67
N GLY A 47 8.50 -7.25 6.34
CA GLY A 47 7.28 -7.34 5.55
C GLY A 47 6.55 -6.02 5.31
N LYS A 48 7.27 -4.88 5.25
CA LYS A 48 6.67 -3.57 4.93
C LYS A 48 5.90 -3.59 3.60
N THR A 49 6.58 -4.04 2.54
CA THR A 49 6.00 -4.20 1.20
C THR A 49 4.82 -5.16 1.22
N THR A 50 4.94 -6.26 1.97
CA THR A 50 3.88 -7.26 2.12
C THR A 50 2.63 -6.66 2.76
N LEU A 51 2.79 -5.96 3.89
CA LEU A 51 1.71 -5.31 4.62
C LEU A 51 0.98 -4.28 3.74
N ILE A 52 1.73 -3.40 3.07
CA ILE A 52 1.16 -2.37 2.19
C ILE A 52 0.42 -3.03 1.03
N THR A 53 0.99 -4.07 0.42
CA THR A 53 0.35 -4.81 -0.69
C THR A 53 -0.95 -5.48 -0.25
N GLU A 54 -0.95 -6.15 0.90
CA GLU A 54 -2.14 -6.79 1.48
C GLU A 54 -3.24 -5.77 1.78
N TRP A 55 -2.87 -4.65 2.40
CA TRP A 55 -3.81 -3.57 2.70
C TRP A 55 -4.38 -2.90 1.46
N LEU A 56 -3.56 -2.69 0.42
CA LEU A 56 -4.02 -2.18 -0.87
C LEU A 56 -5.00 -3.13 -1.55
N ALA A 57 -4.81 -4.45 -1.42
CA ALA A 57 -5.69 -5.47 -1.99
C ALA A 57 -7.00 -5.68 -1.21
N ALA A 58 -6.99 -5.40 0.10
CA ALA A 58 -8.15 -5.59 0.99
C ALA A 58 -9.08 -4.38 1.07
N GLY A 59 -8.60 -3.17 0.74
CA GLY A 59 -9.40 -1.95 0.80
C GLY A 59 -10.49 -1.86 -0.29
N PRO A 60 -11.61 -1.17 -0.05
CA PRO A 60 -12.60 -0.94 -1.09
C PRO A 60 -11.97 -0.12 -2.21
N ALA A 61 -12.08 -0.63 -3.46
CA ALA A 61 -11.77 0.19 -4.63
C ALA A 61 -12.72 1.38 -4.62
N ALA A 62 -12.19 2.58 -4.39
CA ALA A 62 -12.99 3.80 -4.56
C ALA A 62 -13.50 3.79 -6.02
N PRO A 63 -14.83 3.87 -6.25
CA PRO A 63 -15.35 3.85 -7.61
C PRO A 63 -14.78 5.05 -8.37
N GLY A 64 -13.96 4.77 -9.39
CA GLY A 64 -13.41 5.78 -10.30
C GLY A 64 -11.98 6.27 -10.01
N ASN A 65 -11.31 5.81 -8.95
CA ASN A 65 -9.92 6.20 -8.69
C ASN A 65 -9.00 4.98 -8.73
N GLU A 66 -8.32 4.78 -9.85
CA GLU A 66 -7.21 3.82 -9.93
C GLU A 66 -6.19 4.18 -8.85
N ARG A 67 -6.01 3.31 -7.86
CA ARG A 67 -5.12 3.58 -6.74
C ARG A 67 -3.69 3.50 -7.26
N LEU A 68 -3.13 4.64 -7.63
CA LEU A 68 -1.77 4.73 -8.14
C LEU A 68 -0.79 4.42 -7.00
N VAL A 69 0.09 3.44 -7.24
CA VAL A 69 1.10 3.01 -6.28
C VAL A 69 2.45 3.12 -6.97
N ALA A 70 3.35 3.89 -6.37
CA ALA A 70 4.76 3.94 -6.74
C ALA A 70 5.58 3.30 -5.61
N TRP A 71 6.63 2.56 -5.97
CA TRP A 71 7.54 1.88 -5.05
C TRP A 71 8.92 2.50 -5.11
#